data_AF-A0A3E0NAP7-F1
#
_entry.id   AF-A0A3E0NAP7-F1
#
_cell.length_a   1.000
_cell.length_b   1.000
_cell.length_c   1.000
_cell.angle_alpha   90.00
_cell.angle_beta   90.00
_cell.angle_gamma   90.00
#
_symmetry.space_group_name_H-M   'P 1'
#
loop_
_entity.id
_entity.type
_entity.pdbx_description
1 polymer ?
#
loop_
_entity_poly.entity_id
_entity_poly.type
_entity_poly.pdbx_seq_one_letter_code
_entity_poly.pdbx_strand_id
1 'polypeptide(L)'
;MRLFAVAAGVTLGLVIIVLLSRDSTPTLTRAKLDEAYQRWRDHGPTSYNMELATTGSRKDKIRVKVRDGAVTAMSINDYDFPADRLTDTWTVPGQFEYMRSDLKAAASPEYSAVMRLSAEFDEEFGFPRIYRCTAGGKRAPVSWKVHRFESLAP
;
A
#
# COMPACT_ATOMS: atom_id res chain seq x y z
N MET A 1 -7.05 23.10 -45.09
CA MET A 1 -6.21 22.04 -44.47
C MET A 1 -6.09 22.29 -42.96
N ARG A 2 -7.16 22.06 -42.18
CA ARG A 2 -7.22 22.34 -40.72
C ARG A 2 -7.94 21.24 -39.92
N LEU A 3 -8.05 20.02 -40.48
CA LEU A 3 -8.69 18.87 -39.82
C LEU A 3 -7.67 17.81 -39.33
N PHE A 4 -6.39 17.91 -39.71
CA PHE A 4 -5.35 16.95 -39.30
C PHE A 4 -4.59 17.33 -38.02
N ALA A 5 -4.64 18.59 -37.59
CA ALA A 5 -3.90 19.06 -36.40
C ALA A 5 -4.56 18.64 -35.07
N VAL A 6 -5.88 18.47 -35.06
CA VAL A 6 -6.63 18.08 -33.85
C VAL A 6 -6.45 16.58 -33.56
N ALA A 7 -6.41 15.74 -34.59
CA ALA A 7 -6.22 14.29 -34.42
C ALA A 7 -4.85 13.92 -33.84
N ALA A 8 -3.78 14.61 -34.25
CA ALA A 8 -2.41 14.38 -33.77
C ALA A 8 -2.21 14.85 -32.31
N GLY A 9 -2.82 15.97 -31.92
CA GLY A 9 -2.75 16.46 -30.54
C GLY A 9 -3.48 15.56 -29.54
N VAL A 10 -4.63 15.00 -29.94
CA VAL A 10 -5.39 14.04 -29.11
C VAL A 10 -4.64 12.72 -28.97
N THR A 11 -4.04 12.19 -30.03
CA THR A 11 -3.27 10.93 -29.94
C THR A 11 -2.00 11.09 -29.10
N LEU A 12 -1.24 12.19 -29.27
CA LEU A 12 -0.04 12.44 -28.48
C LEU A 12 -0.39 12.68 -27.00
N GLY A 13 -1.45 13.44 -26.71
CA GLY A 13 -1.95 13.65 -25.36
C GLY A 13 -2.42 12.34 -24.70
N LEU A 14 -3.13 11.48 -25.44
CA LEU A 14 -3.56 10.18 -24.94
C LEU A 14 -2.37 9.24 -24.67
N VAL A 15 -1.35 9.25 -25.53
CA VAL A 15 -0.12 8.47 -25.35
C VAL A 15 0.64 8.95 -24.11
N ILE A 16 0.76 10.26 -23.88
CA ILE A 16 1.41 10.80 -22.68
C ILE A 16 0.64 10.42 -21.42
N ILE A 17 -0.70 10.51 -21.44
CA ILE A 17 -1.54 10.10 -20.31
C ILE A 17 -1.38 8.59 -20.05
N VAL A 18 -1.44 7.74 -21.08
CA VAL A 18 -1.27 6.28 -20.95
C VAL A 18 0.14 5.90 -20.47
N LEU A 19 1.18 6.61 -20.90
CA LEU A 19 2.55 6.40 -20.43
C LEU A 19 2.74 6.84 -18.96
N LEU A 20 2.11 7.94 -18.54
CA LEU A 20 2.07 8.37 -17.13
C LEU A 20 1.17 7.47 -16.27
N SER A 21 0.18 6.80 -16.87
CA SER A 21 -0.70 5.83 -16.22
C SER A 21 -0.07 4.45 -16.07
N ARG A 22 1.14 4.26 -16.62
CA ARG A 22 1.83 2.98 -16.56
C ARG A 22 2.32 2.77 -15.14
N ASP A 23 1.61 1.89 -14.43
CA ASP A 23 1.80 1.59 -13.01
C ASP A 23 3.26 1.21 -12.72
N SER A 24 4.05 2.15 -12.21
CA SER A 24 5.52 2.10 -12.12
C SER A 24 6.02 1.69 -10.74
N THR A 25 5.13 1.18 -9.87
CA THR A 25 5.49 0.88 -8.48
C THR A 25 6.66 -0.10 -8.42
N PRO A 26 7.76 0.27 -7.75
CA PRO A 26 8.99 -0.52 -7.78
C PRO A 26 8.81 -1.91 -7.20
N THR A 27 9.59 -2.88 -7.70
CA THR A 27 9.69 -4.20 -7.07
C THR A 27 10.13 -4.06 -5.62
N LEU A 28 9.40 -4.75 -4.73
CA LEU A 28 9.69 -4.82 -3.32
C LEU A 28 10.85 -5.80 -3.10
N THR A 29 11.89 -5.33 -2.42
CA THR A 29 13.01 -6.15 -1.97
C THR A 29 13.13 -6.07 -0.45
N ARG A 30 13.85 -7.02 0.15
CA ARG A 30 14.14 -6.98 1.59
C ARG A 30 14.84 -5.69 2.01
N ALA A 31 15.84 -5.26 1.23
CA ALA A 31 16.59 -4.03 1.50
C ALA A 31 15.68 -2.79 1.51
N LYS A 32 14.79 -2.64 0.52
CA LYS A 32 13.85 -1.51 0.47
C LYS A 32 12.87 -1.52 1.63
N LEU A 33 12.38 -2.70 2.02
CA LEU A 33 11.48 -2.84 3.16
C LEU A 33 12.16 -2.45 4.46
N ASP A 34 13.40 -2.92 4.66
CA ASP A 34 14.18 -2.62 5.86
C ASP A 34 14.56 -1.13 5.92
N GLU A 35 14.95 -0.50 4.81
CA GLU A 35 15.22 0.93 4.72
C GLU A 35 13.97 1.76 5.09
N ALA A 36 12.82 1.46 4.49
CA ALA A 36 11.56 2.13 4.78
C ALA A 36 11.13 1.92 6.24
N TYR A 37 11.34 0.72 6.79
CA TYR A 37 11.05 0.44 8.19
C TYR A 37 11.95 1.22 9.14
N GLN A 38 13.25 1.38 8.83
CA GLN A 38 14.11 2.23 9.65
C GLN A 38 13.68 3.69 9.59
N ARG A 39 13.32 4.21 8.41
CA ARG A 39 12.76 5.57 8.29
C ARG A 39 11.52 5.76 9.15
N TRP A 40 10.64 4.76 9.19
CA TRP A 40 9.48 4.77 10.08
C TRP A 40 9.86 4.75 11.56
N ARG A 41 10.87 3.97 11.94
CA ARG A 41 11.34 3.94 13.34
C ARG A 41 11.96 5.26 13.78
N ASP A 42 12.66 5.93 12.86
CA ASP A 42 13.42 7.15 13.17
C ASP A 42 12.55 8.41 13.09
N HIS A 43 11.55 8.43 12.21
CA HIS A 43 10.75 9.62 11.90
C HIS A 43 9.24 9.43 12.01
N GLY A 44 8.75 8.19 12.05
CA GLY A 44 7.32 7.90 12.05
C GLY A 44 6.63 8.34 13.35
N PRO A 45 5.44 8.96 13.28
CA PRO A 45 4.70 9.35 14.47
C PRO A 45 4.13 8.13 15.21
N THR A 46 4.08 8.21 16.53
CA THR A 46 3.40 7.19 17.38
C THR A 46 1.88 7.31 17.32
N SER A 47 1.36 8.50 16.98
CA SER A 47 -0.06 8.80 16.88
C SER A 47 -0.41 9.29 15.47
N TYR A 48 -1.39 8.65 14.82
CA TYR A 48 -1.80 9.02 13.47
C TYR A 48 -3.21 8.53 13.15
N ASN A 49 -3.80 9.08 12.09
CA ASN A 49 -4.98 8.54 11.43
C ASN A 49 -4.58 8.10 10.02
N MET A 50 -5.07 6.93 9.58
CA MET A 50 -4.79 6.43 8.25
C MET A 50 -6.05 5.87 7.60
N GLU A 51 -6.20 6.17 6.31
CA GLU A 51 -7.23 5.59 5.45
C GLU A 51 -6.57 4.92 4.25
N LEU A 52 -6.95 3.69 3.99
CA LEU A 52 -6.47 2.91 2.86
C LEU A 52 -7.59 2.13 2.19
N ALA A 53 -7.40 1.79 0.93
CA ALA A 53 -8.27 0.87 0.22
C ALA A 53 -7.50 -0.40 -0.14
N THR A 54 -8.11 -1.55 0.12
CA THR A 54 -7.62 -2.83 -0.39
C THR A 54 -8.21 -3.10 -1.78
N THR A 55 -7.45 -3.82 -2.59
CA THR A 55 -7.86 -4.32 -3.90
C THR A 55 -7.38 -5.76 -4.06
N GLY A 56 -7.95 -6.48 -5.02
CA GLY A 56 -7.73 -7.92 -5.20
C GLY A 56 -8.99 -8.70 -4.83
N SER A 57 -8.84 -9.74 -4.01
CA SER A 57 -9.94 -10.64 -3.63
C SER A 57 -11.02 -9.98 -2.77
N ARG A 58 -10.67 -8.94 -2.01
CA ARG A 58 -11.61 -8.10 -1.27
C ARG A 58 -11.28 -6.64 -1.52
N LYS A 59 -12.33 -5.82 -1.62
CA LYS A 59 -12.24 -4.38 -1.85
C LYS A 59 -12.83 -3.68 -0.65
N ASP A 60 -11.97 -3.32 0.28
CA ASP A 60 -12.35 -2.75 1.55
C ASP A 60 -11.79 -1.34 1.70
N LYS A 61 -12.60 -0.41 2.18
CA LYS A 61 -12.13 0.89 2.68
C LYS A 61 -11.87 0.76 4.16
N ILE A 62 -10.64 1.01 4.58
CA ILE A 62 -10.19 0.77 5.94
C ILE A 62 -9.74 2.09 6.53
N ARG A 63 -10.23 2.41 7.73
CA ARG A 63 -9.76 3.54 8.52
C ARG A 63 -9.22 3.01 9.83
N VAL A 64 -8.08 3.54 10.26
CA VAL A 64 -7.47 3.20 11.54
C VAL A 64 -7.01 4.48 12.23
N LYS A 65 -7.29 4.56 13.53
CA LYS A 65 -6.77 5.59 14.43
C LYS A 65 -5.81 4.92 15.39
N VAL A 66 -4.58 5.43 15.42
CA VAL A 66 -3.52 4.95 16.31
C VAL A 66 -3.14 6.06 17.26
N ARG A 67 -3.07 5.76 18.56
CA ARG A 67 -2.62 6.68 19.60
C ARG A 67 -1.56 5.96 20.43
N ASP A 68 -0.42 6.60 20.60
CA ASP A 68 0.71 6.05 21.38
C ASP A 68 1.10 4.64 20.95
N GLY A 69 1.06 4.37 19.63
CA GLY A 69 1.35 3.07 19.03
C GLY A 69 0.22 2.03 19.11
N ALA A 70 -0.88 2.31 19.79
CA ALA A 70 -2.02 1.40 19.94
C ALA A 70 -3.22 1.80 19.06
N VAL A 71 -3.92 0.81 18.50
CA VAL A 71 -5.16 1.05 17.75
C VAL A 71 -6.28 1.43 18.72
N THR A 72 -6.87 2.61 18.53
CA THR A 72 -7.98 3.11 19.36
C THR A 72 -9.31 3.09 18.64
N ALA A 73 -9.30 3.06 17.30
CA ALA A 73 -10.49 2.86 16.49
C ALA A 73 -10.11 2.26 15.14
N MET A 74 -11.00 1.43 14.60
CA MET A 74 -10.85 0.83 13.27
C MET A 74 -12.23 0.68 12.63
N SER A 75 -12.32 0.93 11.34
CA SER A 75 -13.51 0.66 10.56
C SER A 75 -13.21 0.06 9.20
N ILE A 76 -14.10 -0.80 8.72
CA ILE A 76 -14.04 -1.43 7.40
C ILE A 76 -15.39 -1.23 6.71
N ASN A 77 -15.40 -0.60 5.54
CA ASN A 77 -16.62 -0.32 4.76
C ASN A 77 -17.73 0.30 5.63
N ASP A 78 -17.38 1.36 6.37
CA ASP A 78 -18.30 2.10 7.26
C ASP A 78 -18.79 1.32 8.50
N TYR A 79 -18.30 0.10 8.72
CA TYR A 79 -18.54 -0.65 9.95
C TYR A 79 -17.42 -0.40 10.96
N ASP A 80 -17.75 0.23 12.08
CA ASP A 80 -16.85 0.44 13.21
C ASP A 80 -16.73 -0.83 14.06
N PHE A 81 -15.49 -1.21 14.38
CA PHE A 81 -15.23 -2.38 15.21
C PHE A 81 -15.30 -2.02 16.70
N PRO A 82 -15.87 -2.90 17.54
CA PRO A 82 -15.79 -2.75 18.99
C PRO A 82 -14.33 -2.93 19.47
N ALA A 83 -14.02 -2.37 20.65
CA ALA A 83 -12.65 -2.30 21.17
C ALA A 83 -11.96 -3.67 21.32
N ASP A 84 -12.72 -4.71 21.63
CA ASP A 84 -12.25 -6.10 21.78
C ASP A 84 -11.92 -6.79 20.44
N ARG A 85 -12.21 -6.14 19.30
CA ARG A 85 -11.94 -6.66 17.95
C ARG A 85 -11.00 -5.77 17.13
N LEU A 86 -10.38 -4.77 17.77
CA LEU A 86 -9.35 -3.97 17.13
C LEU A 86 -8.13 -4.85 16.84
N THR A 87 -7.54 -4.68 15.67
CA THR A 87 -6.33 -5.38 15.24
C THR A 87 -5.28 -4.40 14.77
N ASP A 88 -4.01 -4.74 15.00
CA ASP A 88 -2.86 -3.98 14.54
C ASP A 88 -2.56 -4.19 13.05
N THR A 89 -3.25 -5.12 12.38
CA THR A 89 -2.95 -5.53 10.99
C THR A 89 -2.88 -4.35 10.03
N TRP A 90 -3.72 -3.34 10.23
CA TRP A 90 -3.80 -2.16 9.36
C TRP A 90 -2.97 -0.97 9.85
N THR A 91 -2.26 -1.10 10.96
CA THR A 91 -1.25 -0.11 11.38
C THR A 91 -0.05 -0.14 10.44
N VAL A 92 0.79 0.90 10.48
CA VAL A 92 2.02 0.93 9.69
C VAL A 92 2.95 -0.24 10.09
N PRO A 93 3.24 -0.50 11.39
CA PRO A 93 3.98 -1.70 11.79
C PRO A 93 3.35 -3.02 11.32
N GLY A 94 2.02 -3.16 11.43
CA GLY A 94 1.31 -4.36 10.97
C GLY A 94 1.46 -4.61 9.46
N GLN A 95 1.43 -3.55 8.66
CA GLN A 95 1.70 -3.64 7.22
C GLN A 95 3.13 -4.08 6.92
N PHE A 96 4.13 -3.58 7.66
CA PHE A 96 5.51 -4.05 7.51
C PHE A 96 5.65 -5.55 7.80
N GLU A 97 5.01 -6.05 8.87
CA GLU A 97 5.01 -7.49 9.20
C GLU A 97 4.32 -8.33 8.12
N TYR A 98 3.22 -7.83 7.56
CA TYR A 98 2.55 -8.47 6.43
C TYR A 98 3.49 -8.58 5.23
N MET A 99 4.16 -7.49 4.85
CA MET A 99 5.10 -7.45 3.73
C MET A 99 6.34 -8.33 3.96
N ARG A 100 6.85 -8.42 5.20
CA ARG A 100 7.95 -9.34 5.56
C ARG A 100 7.54 -10.80 5.35
N SER A 101 6.34 -11.16 5.80
CA SER A 101 5.78 -12.50 5.63
C SER A 101 5.63 -12.84 4.15
N ASP A 102 5.18 -11.89 3.34
CA ASP A 102 5.03 -12.06 1.91
C ASP A 102 6.37 -12.19 1.19
N LEU A 103 7.40 -11.40 1.55
CA LEU A 103 8.75 -11.58 1.01
C LEU A 103 9.30 -12.97 1.33
N LYS A 104 9.08 -13.46 2.55
CA LYS A 104 9.48 -14.82 2.95
C LYS A 104 8.75 -15.88 2.12
N ALA A 105 7.45 -15.72 1.91
CA ALA A 105 6.66 -16.63 1.08
C ALA A 105 7.14 -16.61 -0.38
N ALA A 106 7.37 -15.43 -0.96
CA ALA A 106 7.84 -15.26 -2.33
C ALA A 106 9.23 -15.88 -2.59
N ALA A 107 10.05 -16.07 -1.55
CA ALA A 107 11.34 -16.77 -1.66
C ALA A 107 11.20 -18.30 -1.64
N SER A 108 10.03 -18.85 -1.29
CA SER A 108 9.81 -20.30 -1.24
C SER A 108 9.58 -20.89 -2.64
N PRO A 109 9.94 -22.16 -2.89
CA PRO A 109 9.69 -22.83 -4.18
C PRO A 109 8.22 -22.85 -4.61
N GLU A 110 7.29 -22.88 -3.64
CA GLU A 110 5.84 -22.90 -3.90
C GLU A 110 5.35 -21.61 -4.59
N TYR A 111 5.92 -20.47 -4.21
CA TYR A 111 5.41 -19.15 -4.63
C TYR A 111 6.39 -18.36 -5.51
N SER A 112 7.67 -18.70 -5.55
CA SER A 112 8.70 -17.92 -6.27
C SER A 112 8.40 -17.72 -7.75
N ALA A 113 7.77 -18.69 -8.41
CA ALA A 113 7.37 -18.58 -9.80
C ALA A 113 6.16 -17.66 -10.03
N VAL A 114 5.23 -17.57 -9.07
CA VAL A 114 3.89 -16.99 -9.26
C VAL A 114 3.60 -15.75 -8.42
N MET A 115 4.43 -15.45 -7.42
CA MET A 115 4.27 -14.32 -6.51
C MET A 115 5.20 -13.18 -6.93
N ARG A 116 4.64 -12.00 -7.17
CA ARG A 116 5.42 -10.76 -7.39
C ARG A 116 4.95 -9.72 -6.41
N LEU A 117 5.91 -9.05 -5.81
CA LEU A 117 5.69 -8.02 -4.81
C LEU A 117 6.22 -6.69 -5.32
N SER A 118 5.40 -5.64 -5.23
CA SER A 118 5.82 -4.27 -5.48
C SER A 118 5.30 -3.35 -4.38
N ALA A 119 6.08 -2.32 -4.07
CA ALA A 119 5.70 -1.34 -3.07
C ALA A 119 6.29 0.04 -3.36
N GLU A 120 5.58 1.06 -2.93
CA GLU A 120 6.05 2.44 -2.83
C GLU A 120 5.90 2.86 -1.37
N PHE A 121 6.96 3.45 -0.83
CA PHE A 121 7.01 3.93 0.55
C PHE A 121 6.99 5.45 0.56
N ASP A 122 6.45 6.00 1.64
CA ASP A 122 6.49 7.43 1.90
C ASP A 122 7.93 7.93 2.09
N GLU A 123 8.26 9.09 1.53
CA GLU A 123 9.62 9.63 1.60
C GLU A 123 9.93 10.32 2.93
N GLU A 124 8.92 10.79 3.66
CA GLU A 124 9.13 11.49 4.94
C GLU A 124 9.21 10.48 6.08
N PHE A 125 8.17 9.68 6.25
CA PHE A 125 8.00 8.76 7.36
C PHE A 125 8.28 7.31 6.99
N GLY A 126 8.38 6.93 5.71
CA GLY A 126 8.70 5.55 5.33
C GLY A 126 7.53 4.56 5.35
N PHE A 127 6.30 4.96 5.69
CA PHE A 127 5.16 4.02 5.70
C PHE A 127 4.82 3.49 4.29
N PRO A 128 4.23 2.29 4.15
CA PRO A 128 3.84 1.77 2.84
C PRO A 128 2.68 2.58 2.25
N ARG A 129 2.93 3.38 1.20
CA ARG A 129 1.89 4.13 0.48
C ARG A 129 1.10 3.24 -0.47
N ILE A 130 1.82 2.36 -1.17
CA ILE A 130 1.23 1.40 -2.11
C ILE A 130 1.90 0.05 -1.87
N TYR A 131 1.11 -1.00 -1.81
CA TYR A 131 1.60 -2.37 -1.84
C TYR A 131 0.79 -3.21 -2.81
N ARG A 132 1.47 -4.07 -3.57
CA ARG A 132 0.83 -5.07 -4.41
C ARG A 132 1.50 -6.42 -4.25
N CYS A 133 0.66 -7.42 -4.01
CA CYS A 133 1.00 -8.82 -4.10
C CYS A 133 0.16 -9.45 -5.23
N THR A 134 0.79 -9.70 -6.37
CA THR A 134 0.19 -10.56 -7.39
C THR A 134 0.59 -11.98 -7.03
N ALA A 135 -0.31 -12.72 -6.39
CA ALA A 135 -0.13 -14.14 -6.10
C ALA A 135 -0.98 -15.00 -7.05
N GLY A 136 -0.49 -16.20 -7.34
CA GLY A 136 -1.23 -17.29 -7.98
C GLY A 136 -1.31 -18.51 -7.08
N GLY A 137 -2.15 -19.49 -7.43
CA GLY A 137 -2.30 -20.74 -6.66
C GLY A 137 -3.25 -20.59 -5.47
N LYS A 138 -2.83 -21.08 -4.28
CA LYS A 138 -3.69 -21.12 -3.07
C LYS A 138 -3.79 -19.79 -2.32
N ARG A 139 -2.96 -18.81 -2.66
CA ARG A 139 -2.95 -17.49 -2.00
C ARG A 139 -3.67 -16.47 -2.87
N ALA A 140 -4.69 -15.82 -2.30
CA ALA A 140 -5.39 -14.75 -2.99
C ALA A 140 -4.49 -13.51 -3.12
N PRO A 141 -4.53 -12.80 -4.28
CA PRO A 141 -3.82 -11.54 -4.42
C PRO A 141 -4.43 -10.49 -3.50
N VAL A 142 -3.56 -9.73 -2.84
CA VAL A 142 -3.92 -8.61 -1.96
C VAL A 142 -3.06 -7.42 -2.35
N SER A 143 -3.68 -6.26 -2.46
CA SER A 143 -3.00 -5.00 -2.70
C SER A 143 -3.68 -3.93 -1.86
N TRP A 144 -2.96 -2.89 -1.46
CA TRP A 144 -3.57 -1.74 -0.83
C TRP A 144 -2.91 -0.43 -1.26
N LYS A 145 -3.66 0.66 -1.10
CA LYS A 145 -3.18 2.03 -1.29
C LYS A 145 -3.66 2.90 -0.15
N VAL A 146 -2.73 3.58 0.50
CA VAL A 146 -3.03 4.62 1.49
C VAL A 146 -3.51 5.86 0.73
N HIS A 147 -4.72 6.31 1.05
CA HIS A 147 -5.34 7.50 0.48
C HIS A 147 -5.15 8.73 1.36
N ARG A 148 -5.08 8.53 2.67
CA ARG A 148 -4.86 9.60 3.64
C ARG A 148 -3.99 9.07 4.77
N PHE A 149 -2.97 9.84 5.14
CA PHE A 149 -2.17 9.64 6.33
C PHE A 149 -2.04 10.99 7.02
N GLU A 150 -2.42 11.05 8.29
CA GLU A 150 -2.41 12.27 9.09
C GLU A 150 -1.62 11.98 10.36
N SER A 151 -0.38 12.46 10.40
CA SER A 151 0.44 12.47 11.60
C SER A 151 -0.20 13.37 12.64
N LEU A 152 -0.28 12.90 13.88
CA LEU A 152 -0.70 13.71 15.01
C LEU A 152 0.56 14.00 15.82
N ALA A 153 0.84 15.29 16.05
CA ALA A 153 1.93 15.69 16.92
C ALA A 153 1.80 14.95 18.27
N PRO A 154 2.92 14.51 18.86
CA PRO A 154 2.92 13.92 20.20
C PRO A 154 2.32 14.86 21.25
#